data_AF-A0A2P8WDW8-F1
#
_entry.id   AF-A0A2P8WDW8-F1
#
_cell.length_a   1.000
_cell.length_b   1.000
_cell.length_c   1.000
_cell.angle_alpha   90.00
_cell.angle_beta   90.00
_cell.angle_gamma   90.00
#
_symmetry.space_group_name_H-M   'P 1'
#
loop_
_entity.id
_entity.type
_entity.pdbx_description
1 polymer ?
#
loop_
_entity_poly.entity_id
_entity_poly.type
_entity_poly.pdbx_seq_one_letter_code
_entity_poly.pdbx_strand_id
1 'polypeptide(L)'
;MLSKSTDGSFEVQVRQERVANRNNLSLNTAVAMNVCGHRVALYVRPLPNSGDGSVWIDGAPVLIRDGAIPLDNGGEVQRLGGDDYGVIWPSGDQVRVNTITVSGSQFFNIMPLLRPDHREEMIGLLGNFNRTTRDDLMGRDGTVVPAQSTYSLASNTLDRALPAVIPVGQIEDAYFDSLYRQFGDSWRVRSPESLFDYLPGQTTASFTDLDFPSQAFTLNGVAPVQVRSALNSCQAAGVEEALLDGCVFDVAATGDSGFTNAAVNAVANAITRRLGDRLVDEIRDAIPIPRFPF
;
A
#
# COMPACT_ATOMS: atom_id res chain seq x y z
N MET A 1 0.43 8.18 -6.20
CA MET A 1 1.39 8.51 -5.12
C MET A 1 0.96 7.74 -3.90
N LEU A 2 1.77 6.82 -3.39
CA LEU A 2 1.38 6.05 -2.20
C LEU A 2 1.62 6.89 -0.94
N SER A 3 2.84 7.41 -0.79
CA SER A 3 3.23 8.23 0.34
C SER A 3 4.43 9.09 -0.03
N LYS A 4 4.46 10.33 0.43
CA LYS A 4 5.56 11.27 0.21
C LYS A 4 5.66 12.22 1.40
N SER A 5 6.87 12.53 1.85
CA SER A 5 7.09 13.57 2.84
C SER A 5 7.03 14.96 2.19
N THR A 6 6.55 15.96 2.91
CA THR A 6 6.41 17.34 2.41
C THR A 6 7.75 18.00 2.10
N ASP A 7 8.83 17.60 2.78
CA ASP A 7 10.21 18.02 2.53
C ASP A 7 10.88 17.26 1.36
N GLY A 8 10.24 16.21 0.83
CA GLY A 8 10.74 15.38 -0.25
C GLY A 8 11.83 14.37 0.13
N SER A 9 12.15 14.20 1.42
CA SER A 9 13.14 13.22 1.90
C SER A 9 12.71 11.76 1.74
N PHE A 10 11.40 11.51 1.64
CA PHE A 10 10.81 10.18 1.43
C PHE A 10 9.74 10.23 0.34
N GLU A 11 9.77 9.31 -0.62
CA GLU A 11 8.75 9.21 -1.66
C GLU A 11 8.56 7.77 -2.14
N VAL A 12 7.30 7.34 -2.22
CA VAL A 12 6.89 6.01 -2.68
C VAL A 12 5.72 6.16 -3.65
N GLN A 13 5.88 5.61 -4.84
CA GLN A 13 4.89 5.53 -5.89
C GLN A 13 4.56 4.07 -6.18
N VAL A 14 3.33 3.78 -6.56
CA VAL A 14 2.88 2.42 -6.89
C VAL A 14 2.18 2.39 -8.23
N ARG A 15 2.30 1.26 -8.92
CA ARG A 15 1.44 0.90 -10.06
C ARG A 15 0.56 -0.27 -9.65
N GLN A 16 -0.69 -0.20 -10.04
CA GLN A 16 -1.68 -1.24 -9.81
C GLN A 16 -2.21 -1.73 -11.15
N GLU A 17 -2.46 -3.02 -11.24
CA GLU A 17 -3.12 -3.62 -12.38
C GLU A 17 -4.31 -4.45 -11.92
N ARG A 18 -5.33 -4.49 -12.76
CA ARG A 18 -6.48 -5.35 -12.58
C ARG A 18 -6.06 -6.81 -12.54
N VAL A 19 -6.56 -7.56 -11.56
CA VAL A 19 -6.36 -9.01 -11.50
C VAL A 19 -7.16 -9.68 -12.62
N ALA A 20 -6.51 -10.58 -13.36
CA ALA A 20 -7.14 -11.28 -14.48
C ALA A 20 -8.45 -11.95 -14.04
N ASN A 21 -9.49 -11.84 -14.88
CA ASN A 21 -10.84 -12.38 -14.63
C ASN A 21 -11.58 -11.79 -13.40
N ARG A 22 -11.10 -10.68 -12.81
CA ARG A 22 -11.77 -9.97 -11.71
C ARG A 22 -12.10 -8.54 -12.13
N ASN A 23 -13.35 -8.10 -12.02
CA ASN A 23 -13.77 -6.74 -12.44
C ASN A 23 -13.68 -5.69 -11.31
N ASN A 24 -13.39 -6.12 -10.10
CA ASN A 24 -13.46 -5.33 -8.87
C ASN A 24 -12.19 -5.45 -8.02
N LEU A 25 -11.10 -5.99 -8.57
CA LEU A 25 -9.85 -6.21 -7.84
C LEU A 25 -8.66 -5.76 -8.69
N SER A 26 -7.87 -4.86 -8.13
CA SER A 26 -6.55 -4.47 -8.62
C SER A 26 -5.53 -4.63 -7.50
N LEU A 27 -4.30 -4.99 -7.86
CA LEU A 27 -3.20 -5.20 -6.92
C LEU A 27 -1.92 -4.57 -7.46
N ASN A 28 -0.95 -4.30 -6.58
CA ASN A 28 0.28 -3.62 -6.99
C ASN A 28 1.15 -4.53 -7.86
N THR A 29 1.64 -4.01 -8.98
CA THR A 29 2.58 -4.71 -9.88
C THR A 29 3.94 -4.05 -9.94
N ALA A 30 4.06 -2.82 -9.44
CA ALA A 30 5.34 -2.15 -9.30
C ALA A 30 5.33 -1.13 -8.16
N VAL A 31 6.52 -0.83 -7.65
CA VAL A 31 6.79 0.25 -6.71
C VAL A 31 8.02 1.01 -7.17
N ALA A 32 8.01 2.33 -7.05
CA ALA A 32 9.16 3.18 -7.34
C ALA A 32 9.35 4.21 -6.23
N MET A 33 10.60 4.47 -5.89
CA MET A 33 11.00 5.23 -4.71
C MET A 33 12.13 6.19 -5.08
N ASN A 34 12.15 7.34 -4.44
CA ASN A 34 13.30 8.25 -4.47
C ASN A 34 14.06 8.07 -3.16
N VAL A 35 15.25 7.47 -3.25
CA VAL A 35 16.13 7.19 -2.12
C VAL A 35 17.37 8.06 -2.27
N CYS A 36 17.40 9.19 -1.56
CA CYS A 36 18.52 10.12 -1.56
C CYS A 36 18.98 10.56 -2.97
N GLY A 37 18.02 10.77 -3.87
CA GLY A 37 18.26 11.18 -5.26
C GLY A 37 18.36 10.02 -6.25
N HIS A 38 18.46 8.77 -5.79
CA HIS A 38 18.41 7.59 -6.65
C HIS A 38 16.97 7.15 -6.87
N ARG A 39 16.65 6.81 -8.11
CA ARG A 39 15.39 6.15 -8.47
C ARG A 39 15.54 4.65 -8.26
N VAL A 40 14.83 4.11 -7.28
CA VAL A 40 14.75 2.66 -7.03
C VAL A 40 13.37 2.17 -7.42
N ALA A 41 13.28 1.30 -8.43
CA ALA A 41 12.02 0.71 -8.88
C ALA A 41 12.06 -0.82 -8.82
N LEU A 42 10.96 -1.41 -8.40
CA LEU A 42 10.76 -2.86 -8.42
C LEU A 42 9.54 -3.18 -9.26
N TYR A 43 9.68 -4.16 -10.16
CA TYR A 43 8.61 -4.64 -11.02
C TYR A 43 8.38 -6.12 -10.77
N VAL A 44 7.13 -6.52 -10.55
CA VAL A 44 6.81 -7.93 -10.32
C VAL A 44 7.04 -8.76 -11.59
N ARG A 45 6.87 -8.13 -12.75
CA ARG A 45 7.22 -8.69 -14.05
C ARG A 45 8.50 -8.03 -14.54
N PRO A 46 9.56 -8.80 -14.82
CA PRO A 46 10.79 -8.25 -15.38
C PRO A 46 10.51 -7.50 -16.68
N LEU A 47 11.07 -6.29 -16.82
CA LEU A 47 10.96 -5.51 -18.06
C LEU A 47 11.83 -6.15 -19.17
N PRO A 48 11.52 -5.95 -20.46
CA PRO A 48 12.39 -6.40 -21.55
C PRO A 48 13.87 -6.06 -21.31
N ASN A 49 14.74 -7.05 -21.55
CA ASN A 49 16.19 -6.98 -21.34
C ASN A 49 16.67 -6.80 -19.89
N SER A 50 15.81 -6.96 -18.88
CA SER A 50 16.20 -6.94 -17.46
C SER A 50 16.99 -8.18 -17.01
N GLY A 51 16.98 -9.25 -17.82
CA GLY A 51 17.34 -10.59 -17.34
C GLY A 51 16.44 -10.97 -16.15
N ASP A 52 17.04 -11.55 -15.11
CA ASP A 52 16.35 -11.93 -13.86
C ASP A 52 16.19 -10.75 -12.86
N GLY A 53 16.57 -9.53 -13.24
CA GLY A 53 16.56 -8.37 -12.34
C GLY A 53 15.17 -7.75 -12.18
N SER A 54 14.53 -7.95 -11.03
CA SER A 54 13.29 -7.25 -10.65
C SER A 54 13.53 -5.85 -10.09
N VAL A 55 14.77 -5.53 -9.69
CA VAL A 55 15.19 -4.24 -9.13
C VAL A 55 15.85 -3.39 -10.22
N TRP A 56 15.50 -2.12 -10.27
CA TRP A 56 16.05 -1.11 -11.17
C TRP A 56 16.54 0.07 -10.35
N ILE A 57 17.79 0.51 -10.61
CA ILE A 57 18.40 1.67 -9.98
C ILE A 57 18.80 2.64 -11.09
N ASP A 58 18.26 3.86 -11.05
CA ASP A 58 18.51 4.93 -12.03
C ASP A 58 18.30 4.51 -13.48
N GLY A 59 17.31 3.65 -13.71
CA GLY A 59 16.94 3.16 -15.04
C GLY A 59 17.80 2.00 -15.56
N ALA A 60 18.66 1.41 -14.73
CA ALA A 60 19.40 0.19 -15.04
C ALA A 60 18.93 -1.00 -14.18
N PRO A 61 18.76 -2.20 -14.75
CA PRO A 61 18.44 -3.39 -13.97
C PRO A 61 19.62 -3.81 -13.10
N VAL A 62 19.34 -4.18 -11.86
CA VAL A 62 20.33 -4.61 -10.87
C VAL A 62 19.95 -5.98 -10.31
N LEU A 63 20.87 -6.94 -10.41
CA LEU A 63 20.69 -8.27 -9.84
C LEU A 63 21.23 -8.31 -8.40
N ILE A 64 20.34 -8.47 -7.44
CA ILE A 64 20.68 -8.67 -6.03
C ILE A 64 20.56 -10.17 -5.74
N ARG A 65 21.68 -10.91 -5.73
CA ARG A 65 21.64 -12.35 -5.46
C ARG A 65 21.34 -12.63 -3.99
N ASP A 66 22.16 -12.06 -3.12
CA ASP A 66 22.04 -12.10 -1.67
C ASP A 66 22.53 -10.77 -1.08
N GLY A 67 22.03 -10.40 0.10
CA GLY A 67 22.50 -9.25 0.86
C GLY A 67 21.88 -7.91 0.44
N ALA A 68 22.67 -6.84 0.59
CA ALA A 68 22.26 -5.46 0.35
C ALA A 68 23.19 -4.74 -0.63
N ILE A 69 22.64 -3.81 -1.39
CA ILE A 69 23.36 -2.90 -2.27
C ILE A 69 23.22 -1.49 -1.69
N PRO A 70 24.31 -0.87 -1.22
CA PRO A 70 24.30 0.53 -0.78
C PRO A 70 24.15 1.48 -1.97
N LEU A 71 23.56 2.63 -1.72
CA LEU A 71 23.46 3.74 -2.68
C LEU A 71 24.48 4.82 -2.32
N ASP A 72 25.02 5.52 -3.33
CA ASP A 72 26.15 6.44 -3.18
C ASP A 72 25.86 7.63 -2.25
N ASN A 73 24.61 8.10 -2.23
CA ASN A 73 24.15 9.18 -1.34
C ASN A 73 23.52 8.67 -0.02
N GLY A 74 23.73 7.39 0.28
CA GLY A 74 23.19 6.71 1.44
C GLY A 74 21.89 5.96 1.18
N GLY A 75 21.57 5.06 2.10
CA GLY A 75 20.48 4.10 1.97
C GLY A 75 20.92 2.83 1.26
N GLU A 76 20.04 1.85 1.21
CA GLU A 76 20.34 0.55 0.60
C GLU A 76 19.09 -0.16 0.09
N VAL A 77 19.30 -1.04 -0.89
CA VAL A 77 18.31 -2.01 -1.35
C VAL A 77 18.77 -3.41 -0.94
N GLN A 78 17.96 -4.10 -0.16
CA GLN A 78 18.26 -5.40 0.42
C GLN A 78 17.31 -6.47 -0.10
N ARG A 79 17.83 -7.64 -0.45
CA ARG A 79 17.01 -8.83 -0.68
C ARG A 79 16.80 -9.57 0.64
N LEU A 80 15.53 -9.76 1.01
CA LEU A 80 15.13 -10.33 2.31
C LEU A 80 14.93 -11.86 2.26
N GLY A 81 15.07 -12.46 1.08
CA GLY A 81 14.86 -13.88 0.82
C GLY A 81 13.71 -14.10 -0.18
N GLY A 82 13.82 -15.10 -1.05
CA GLY A 82 12.89 -15.24 -2.17
C GLY A 82 12.81 -13.94 -3.00
N ASP A 83 11.63 -13.53 -3.42
CA ASP A 83 11.45 -12.30 -4.20
C ASP A 83 10.99 -11.12 -3.33
N ASP A 84 11.37 -11.13 -2.05
CA ASP A 84 11.07 -10.06 -1.10
C ASP A 84 12.25 -9.10 -0.96
N TYR A 85 11.94 -7.81 -0.87
CA TYR A 85 12.93 -6.74 -0.81
C TYR A 85 12.63 -5.74 0.30
N GLY A 86 13.69 -5.16 0.84
CA GLY A 86 13.66 -4.00 1.72
C GLY A 86 14.41 -2.85 1.06
N VAL A 87 13.85 -1.64 1.12
CA VAL A 87 14.56 -0.40 0.76
C VAL A 87 14.64 0.45 2.00
N ILE A 88 15.85 0.91 2.34
CA ILE A 88 16.15 1.55 3.62
C ILE A 88 16.79 2.90 3.33
N TRP A 89 16.21 3.98 3.85
CA TRP A 89 16.76 5.33 3.77
C TRP A 89 17.81 5.54 4.86
N PRO A 90 18.77 6.48 4.71
CA PRO A 90 19.75 6.82 5.75
C PRO A 90 19.14 7.22 7.08
N SER A 91 17.93 7.79 7.03
CA SER A 91 17.13 8.12 8.19
C SER A 91 16.78 6.88 9.03
N GLY A 92 16.64 5.72 8.39
CA GLY A 92 16.12 4.49 8.99
C GLY A 92 14.66 4.23 8.63
N ASP A 93 14.04 5.08 7.80
CA ASP A 93 12.73 4.81 7.18
C ASP A 93 12.87 3.74 6.09
N GLN A 94 11.84 2.93 5.93
CA GLN A 94 11.96 1.71 5.14
C GLN A 94 10.70 1.40 4.36
N VAL A 95 10.86 0.75 3.22
CA VAL A 95 9.75 0.12 2.48
C VAL A 95 10.06 -1.35 2.37
N ARG A 96 9.13 -2.19 2.83
CA ARG A 96 9.15 -3.63 2.54
C ARG A 96 8.25 -3.92 1.36
N VAL A 97 8.75 -4.78 0.48
CA VAL A 97 8.06 -5.23 -0.71
C VAL A 97 8.04 -6.75 -0.66
N ASN A 98 6.87 -7.33 -0.43
CA ASN A 98 6.69 -8.78 -0.36
C ASN A 98 5.94 -9.26 -1.61
N THR A 99 6.47 -10.32 -2.23
CA THR A 99 5.82 -10.94 -3.38
C THR A 99 4.71 -11.87 -2.90
N ILE A 100 3.50 -11.66 -3.44
CA ILE A 100 2.33 -12.49 -3.17
C ILE A 100 1.79 -13.10 -4.46
N THR A 101 1.08 -14.22 -4.36
CA THR A 101 0.41 -14.85 -5.50
C THR A 101 -1.09 -14.82 -5.29
N VAL A 102 -1.81 -14.22 -6.24
CA VAL A 102 -3.28 -14.16 -6.24
C VAL A 102 -3.78 -14.64 -7.60
N SER A 103 -4.70 -15.61 -7.60
CA SER A 103 -5.23 -16.22 -8.84
C SER A 103 -4.14 -16.70 -9.81
N GLY A 104 -3.01 -17.22 -9.28
CA GLY A 104 -1.89 -17.73 -10.07
C GLY A 104 -0.97 -16.66 -10.69
N SER A 105 -1.18 -15.38 -10.38
CA SER A 105 -0.30 -14.27 -10.80
C SER A 105 0.38 -13.64 -9.59
N GLN A 106 1.60 -13.12 -9.79
CA GLN A 106 2.35 -12.43 -8.74
C GLN A 106 2.01 -10.95 -8.65
N PHE A 107 2.01 -10.42 -7.43
CA PHE A 107 1.78 -9.01 -7.08
C PHE A 107 2.67 -8.61 -5.89
N PHE A 108 2.66 -7.33 -5.53
CA PHE A 108 3.37 -6.80 -4.37
C PHE A 108 2.43 -6.35 -3.25
N ASN A 109 2.75 -6.79 -2.03
CA ASN A 109 2.41 -6.05 -0.82
C ASN A 109 3.52 -5.04 -0.54
N ILE A 110 3.15 -3.77 -0.34
CA ILE A 110 4.10 -2.67 -0.16
C ILE A 110 3.79 -2.01 1.17
N MET A 111 4.78 -1.99 2.06
CA MET A 111 4.61 -1.55 3.43
C MET A 111 5.69 -0.54 3.79
N PRO A 112 5.39 0.76 3.73
CA PRO A 112 6.20 1.80 4.33
C PRO A 112 6.22 1.65 5.87
N LEU A 113 7.41 1.72 6.46
CA LEU A 113 7.65 1.79 7.89
C LEU A 113 8.41 3.08 8.15
N LEU A 114 7.70 4.04 8.73
CA LEU A 114 8.22 5.37 9.00
C LEU A 114 8.56 5.51 10.47
N ARG A 115 9.66 6.22 10.72
CA ARG A 115 10.06 6.65 12.05
C ARG A 115 9.06 7.68 12.57
N PRO A 116 8.88 7.77 13.90
CA PRO A 116 7.98 8.73 14.51
C PRO A 116 8.25 10.21 14.18
N ASP A 117 9.43 10.54 13.66
CA ASP A 117 9.85 11.90 13.37
C ASP A 117 9.13 12.49 12.14
N HIS A 118 8.59 11.65 11.24
CA HIS A 118 7.83 12.07 10.05
C HIS A 118 6.36 12.44 10.32
N ARG A 119 5.95 12.54 11.59
CA ARG A 119 4.55 12.78 11.94
C ARG A 119 4.05 14.09 11.35
N GLU A 120 2.83 14.06 10.82
CA GLU A 120 2.14 15.23 10.23
C GLU A 120 2.82 15.80 8.97
N GLU A 121 3.91 15.19 8.50
CA GLU A 121 4.69 15.65 7.35
C GLU A 121 4.47 14.78 6.11
N MET A 122 3.51 13.84 6.17
CA MET A 122 3.24 12.90 5.08
C MET A 122 2.03 13.33 4.26
N ILE A 123 2.05 12.98 2.99
CA ILE A 123 0.92 13.13 2.06
C ILE A 123 0.83 11.90 1.14
N GLY A 124 -0.37 11.60 0.65
CA GLY A 124 -0.60 10.51 -0.30
C GLY A 124 -1.77 9.61 0.10
N LEU A 125 -1.88 8.47 -0.56
CA LEU A 125 -2.95 7.49 -0.33
C LEU A 125 -2.93 6.87 1.07
N LEU A 126 -1.80 6.92 1.78
CA LEU A 126 -1.68 6.41 3.16
C LEU A 126 -1.95 7.48 4.23
N GLY A 127 -2.48 8.65 3.86
CA GLY A 127 -2.79 9.73 4.78
C GLY A 127 -1.58 10.54 5.23
N ASN A 128 -1.74 11.27 6.33
CA ASN A 128 -0.79 12.29 6.78
C ASN A 128 0.02 11.90 8.02
N PHE A 129 -0.19 10.67 8.52
CA PHE A 129 0.56 10.11 9.64
C PHE A 129 0.43 10.91 10.95
N ASN A 130 -0.73 11.55 11.18
CA ASN A 130 -1.03 12.35 12.38
C ASN A 130 -1.67 11.56 13.54
N ARG A 131 -1.82 10.23 13.40
CA ARG A 131 -2.46 9.29 14.36
C ARG A 131 -3.98 9.39 14.47
N THR A 132 -4.65 10.13 13.60
CA THR A 132 -6.12 10.12 13.50
C THR A 132 -6.55 9.77 12.10
N THR A 133 -7.58 8.96 11.98
CA THR A 133 -8.14 8.55 10.68
C THR A 133 -9.10 9.58 10.07
N ARG A 134 -9.33 10.72 10.75
CA ARG A 134 -10.37 11.68 10.36
C ARG A 134 -10.08 12.39 9.05
N ASP A 135 -8.81 12.57 8.73
CA ASP A 135 -8.31 13.34 7.60
C ASP A 135 -7.28 12.58 6.77
N ASP A 136 -7.19 11.25 6.93
CA ASP A 136 -6.27 10.42 6.15
C ASP A 136 -6.69 10.31 4.66
N LEU A 137 -7.98 10.43 4.37
CA LEU A 137 -8.49 10.48 2.99
C LEU A 137 -8.53 11.93 2.48
N MET A 138 -7.41 12.64 2.61
CA MET A 138 -7.23 14.00 2.12
C MET A 138 -6.66 13.98 0.70
N GLY A 139 -7.35 14.63 -0.23
CA GLY A 139 -6.88 14.84 -1.60
C GLY A 139 -5.75 15.87 -1.66
N ARG A 140 -5.08 15.93 -2.82
CA ARG A 140 -3.95 16.86 -3.05
C ARG A 140 -4.35 18.35 -2.97
N ASP A 141 -5.63 18.65 -3.14
CA ASP A 141 -6.23 19.98 -3.00
C ASP A 141 -6.65 20.33 -1.56
N GLY A 142 -6.46 19.41 -0.61
CA GLY A 142 -6.85 19.54 0.80
C GLY A 142 -8.30 19.10 1.09
N THR A 143 -9.06 18.67 0.08
CA THR A 143 -10.43 18.16 0.29
C THR A 143 -10.37 16.83 1.04
N VAL A 144 -11.16 16.69 2.11
CA VAL A 144 -11.22 15.46 2.91
C VAL A 144 -12.47 14.65 2.57
N VAL A 145 -12.28 13.39 2.20
CA VAL A 145 -13.38 12.42 2.06
C VAL A 145 -13.58 11.73 3.42
N PRO A 146 -14.76 11.79 4.05
CA PRO A 146 -14.97 11.14 5.34
C PRO A 146 -14.82 9.62 5.23
N ALA A 147 -14.03 8.99 6.11
CA ALA A 147 -13.95 7.53 6.15
C ALA A 147 -15.33 6.91 6.48
N GLN A 148 -15.77 5.92 5.70
CA GLN A 148 -17.01 5.17 5.93
C GLN A 148 -16.73 3.67 6.09
N SER A 149 -17.31 3.06 7.12
CA SER A 149 -17.30 1.59 7.28
C SER A 149 -18.29 0.97 6.31
N THR A 150 -17.77 0.22 5.34
CA THR A 150 -18.58 -0.51 4.35
C THR A 150 -19.23 -1.75 4.95
N TYR A 151 -18.58 -2.40 5.93
CA TYR A 151 -19.12 -3.56 6.63
C TYR A 151 -20.24 -3.20 7.61
N SER A 152 -20.16 -2.07 8.33
CA SER A 152 -21.22 -1.63 9.23
C SER A 152 -22.54 -1.43 8.48
N LEU A 153 -22.51 -0.76 7.32
CA LEU A 153 -23.68 -0.55 6.48
C LEU A 153 -24.35 -1.87 6.05
N ALA A 154 -23.58 -2.85 5.58
CA ALA A 154 -24.15 -4.12 5.13
C ALA A 154 -24.66 -5.04 6.26
N SER A 155 -24.10 -4.89 7.46
CA SER A 155 -24.51 -5.66 8.65
C SER A 155 -25.69 -5.04 9.41
N ASN A 156 -25.99 -3.76 9.17
CA ASN A 156 -27.11 -3.08 9.82
C ASN A 156 -28.45 -3.62 9.31
N THR A 157 -29.21 -4.22 10.22
CA THR A 157 -30.55 -4.77 9.95
C THR A 157 -31.60 -3.68 9.70
N LEU A 158 -31.38 -2.46 10.20
CA LEU A 158 -32.29 -1.32 10.00
C LEU A 158 -32.40 -0.89 8.53
N ASP A 159 -31.31 -0.95 7.75
CA ASP A 159 -31.33 -0.61 6.31
C ASP A 159 -32.20 -1.58 5.49
N ARG A 160 -32.49 -2.77 6.03
CA ARG A 160 -33.37 -3.77 5.40
C ARG A 160 -34.81 -3.74 5.90
N ALA A 161 -35.07 -3.07 7.03
CA ALA A 161 -36.36 -3.03 7.70
C ALA A 161 -37.15 -1.73 7.41
N LEU A 162 -36.50 -0.71 6.86
CA LEU A 162 -37.16 0.52 6.45
C LEU A 162 -37.76 0.37 5.04
N PRO A 163 -39.02 0.79 4.80
CA PRO A 163 -39.52 0.96 3.44
C PRO A 163 -38.60 1.92 2.69
N ALA A 164 -38.44 1.72 1.38
CA ALA A 164 -37.52 2.34 0.43
C ALA A 164 -37.50 3.89 0.38
N VAL A 165 -37.19 4.55 1.49
CA VAL A 165 -37.17 6.02 1.65
C VAL A 165 -35.72 6.55 1.64
N ILE A 166 -34.74 5.73 2.00
CA ILE A 166 -33.32 6.10 1.93
C ILE A 166 -32.72 5.53 0.64
N PRO A 167 -32.23 6.37 -0.29
CA PRO A 167 -31.60 5.89 -1.52
C PRO A 167 -30.16 5.46 -1.23
N VAL A 168 -29.98 4.35 -0.50
CA VAL A 168 -28.67 3.85 -0.06
C VAL A 168 -27.71 3.71 -1.24
N GLY A 169 -28.17 3.18 -2.38
CA GLY A 169 -27.35 3.08 -3.59
C GLY A 169 -26.82 4.44 -4.09
N GLN A 170 -27.62 5.51 -4.02
CA GLN A 170 -27.14 6.85 -4.43
C GLN A 170 -26.10 7.41 -3.47
N ILE A 171 -26.21 7.10 -2.17
CA ILE A 171 -25.22 7.50 -1.17
C ILE A 171 -23.91 6.74 -1.41
N GLU A 172 -24.00 5.43 -1.70
CA GLU A 172 -22.84 4.60 -2.03
C GLU A 172 -22.16 5.06 -3.32
N ASP A 173 -22.92 5.39 -4.36
CA ASP A 173 -22.39 5.92 -5.63
C ASP A 173 -21.71 7.28 -5.42
N ALA A 174 -22.32 8.19 -4.65
CA ALA A 174 -21.72 9.49 -4.34
C ALA A 174 -20.44 9.36 -3.50
N TYR A 175 -20.42 8.42 -2.56
CA TYR A 175 -19.22 8.12 -1.78
C TYR A 175 -18.13 7.50 -2.67
N PHE A 176 -18.50 6.57 -3.55
CA PHE A 176 -17.61 5.97 -4.52
C PHE A 176 -16.95 7.02 -5.42
N ASP A 177 -17.73 7.95 -5.97
CA ASP A 177 -17.18 9.04 -6.78
C ASP A 177 -16.21 9.92 -5.98
N SER A 178 -16.56 10.24 -4.74
CA SER A 178 -15.68 11.00 -3.85
C SER A 178 -14.37 10.25 -3.59
N LEU A 179 -14.43 8.94 -3.32
CA LEU A 179 -13.26 8.14 -3.00
C LEU A 179 -12.37 7.86 -4.22
N TYR A 180 -12.93 7.38 -5.33
CA TYR A 180 -12.17 6.93 -6.48
C TYR A 180 -11.91 8.05 -7.50
N ARG A 181 -12.91 8.92 -7.76
CA ARG A 181 -12.84 9.96 -8.81
C ARG A 181 -12.34 11.31 -8.29
N GLN A 182 -12.42 11.58 -6.99
CA GLN A 182 -11.84 12.81 -6.41
C GLN A 182 -10.55 12.48 -5.65
N PHE A 183 -10.63 11.72 -4.55
CA PHE A 183 -9.47 11.40 -3.73
C PHE A 183 -8.42 10.57 -4.50
N GLY A 184 -8.82 9.44 -5.10
CA GLY A 184 -7.93 8.58 -5.88
C GLY A 184 -7.28 9.29 -7.07
N ASP A 185 -8.08 10.01 -7.86
CA ASP A 185 -7.59 10.76 -9.02
C ASP A 185 -6.63 11.90 -8.62
N SER A 186 -6.86 12.56 -7.48
CA SER A 186 -5.98 13.64 -6.97
C SER A 186 -4.54 13.16 -6.69
N TRP A 187 -4.37 11.87 -6.39
CA TRP A 187 -3.09 11.26 -6.07
C TRP A 187 -2.44 10.54 -7.25
N ARG A 188 -3.00 10.58 -8.46
CA ARG A 188 -2.37 9.98 -9.64
C ARG A 188 -1.02 10.62 -9.94
N VAL A 189 -0.05 9.77 -10.25
CA VAL A 189 1.31 10.20 -10.62
C VAL A 189 1.28 10.71 -12.06
N ARG A 190 1.65 11.97 -12.24
CA ARG A 190 1.81 12.65 -13.53
C ARG A 190 3.17 12.32 -14.15
N SER A 191 3.30 12.45 -15.46
CA SER A 191 4.54 12.10 -16.16
C SER A 191 5.82 12.78 -15.63
N PRO A 192 5.85 14.10 -15.31
CA PRO A 192 7.07 14.73 -14.81
C PRO A 192 7.43 14.35 -13.37
N GLU A 193 6.51 13.74 -12.61
CA GLU A 193 6.79 13.30 -11.24
C GLU A 193 7.04 11.79 -11.15
N SER A 194 6.86 11.03 -12.24
CA SER A 194 6.99 9.57 -12.22
C SER A 194 8.42 9.10 -12.01
N LEU A 195 8.60 8.19 -11.06
CA LEU A 195 9.89 7.56 -10.75
C LEU A 195 10.10 6.24 -11.50
N PHE A 196 9.09 5.79 -12.22
CA PHE A 196 9.13 4.51 -12.92
C PHE A 196 9.79 4.60 -14.29
N ASP A 197 10.26 3.46 -14.75
CA ASP A 197 10.76 3.19 -16.09
C ASP A 197 9.60 2.90 -17.04
N TYR A 198 9.80 3.32 -18.28
CA TYR A 198 8.83 3.20 -19.37
C TYR A 198 9.53 2.63 -20.60
N LEU A 199 8.92 1.64 -21.22
CA LEU A 199 9.36 1.15 -22.53
C LEU A 199 9.06 2.18 -23.63
N PRO A 200 9.68 2.07 -24.81
CA PRO A 200 9.38 2.94 -25.93
C PRO A 200 7.86 3.04 -26.20
N GLY A 201 7.35 4.27 -26.22
CA GLY A 201 5.93 4.56 -26.42
C GLY A 201 5.05 4.44 -25.17
N GLN A 202 5.59 4.01 -24.03
CA GLN A 202 4.85 3.98 -22.77
C GLN A 202 4.95 5.29 -22.00
N THR A 203 3.91 5.61 -21.25
CA THR A 203 3.84 6.75 -20.32
C THR A 203 3.02 6.38 -19.10
N THR A 204 2.83 7.30 -18.16
CA THR A 204 1.87 7.12 -17.05
C THR A 204 0.48 6.70 -17.54
N ALA A 205 0.05 7.16 -18.72
CA ALA A 205 -1.24 6.81 -19.31
C ALA A 205 -1.34 5.30 -19.65
N SER A 206 -0.24 4.63 -19.96
CA SER A 206 -0.22 3.19 -20.26
C SER A 206 -0.61 2.31 -19.07
N PHE A 207 -0.52 2.86 -17.86
CA PHE A 207 -0.81 2.18 -16.60
C PHE A 207 -1.95 2.86 -15.84
N THR A 208 -2.73 3.71 -16.52
CA THR A 208 -3.84 4.45 -15.94
C THR A 208 -5.13 4.05 -16.63
N ASP A 209 -5.93 3.23 -15.95
CA ASP A 209 -7.31 2.99 -16.32
C ASP A 209 -8.20 3.92 -15.46
N LEU A 210 -8.79 4.93 -16.10
CA LEU A 210 -9.71 5.86 -15.45
C LEU A 210 -11.12 5.30 -15.32
N ASP A 211 -11.46 4.21 -16.00
CA ASP A 211 -12.79 3.62 -15.89
C ASP A 211 -12.83 2.53 -14.81
N PHE A 212 -11.67 2.16 -14.23
CA PHE A 212 -11.57 1.17 -13.17
C PHE A 212 -11.50 1.80 -11.76
N PRO A 213 -12.18 1.22 -10.75
CA PRO A 213 -13.25 0.24 -10.89
C PRO A 213 -14.47 0.87 -11.60
N SER A 214 -15.19 0.08 -12.39
CA SER A 214 -16.31 0.58 -13.22
C SER A 214 -17.63 0.72 -12.47
N GLN A 215 -17.70 0.19 -11.24
CA GLN A 215 -18.85 0.28 -10.35
C GLN A 215 -18.38 0.21 -8.90
N ALA A 216 -19.16 0.79 -8.00
CA ALA A 216 -18.98 0.59 -6.58
C ALA A 216 -19.18 -0.89 -6.24
N PHE A 217 -18.16 -1.51 -5.65
CA PHE A 217 -18.36 -2.79 -4.99
C PHE A 217 -18.77 -2.53 -3.54
N THR A 218 -19.98 -2.92 -3.20
CA THR A 218 -20.53 -2.75 -1.85
C THR A 218 -21.01 -4.07 -1.29
N LEU A 219 -21.04 -4.20 0.03
CA LEU A 219 -21.51 -5.41 0.69
C LEU A 219 -23.04 -5.50 0.74
N ASN A 220 -23.77 -4.49 0.26
CA ASN A 220 -25.25 -4.49 0.20
C ASN A 220 -25.80 -5.61 -0.70
N GLY A 221 -25.06 -6.00 -1.74
CA GLY A 221 -25.39 -7.13 -2.61
C GLY A 221 -24.93 -8.49 -2.09
N VAL A 222 -24.18 -8.54 -0.98
CA VAL A 222 -23.62 -9.78 -0.43
C VAL A 222 -24.57 -10.38 0.60
N ALA A 223 -24.74 -11.71 0.57
CA ALA A 223 -25.64 -12.37 1.50
C ALA A 223 -25.11 -12.24 2.95
N PRO A 224 -25.97 -11.97 3.96
CA PRO A 224 -25.52 -11.82 5.36
C PRO A 224 -24.71 -13.01 5.89
N VAL A 225 -25.03 -14.21 5.43
CA VAL A 225 -24.31 -15.42 5.80
C VAL A 225 -22.86 -15.38 5.30
N GLN A 226 -22.62 -14.81 4.12
CA GLN A 226 -21.27 -14.65 3.56
C GLN A 226 -20.49 -13.59 4.32
N VAL A 227 -21.10 -12.42 4.61
CA VAL A 227 -20.47 -11.38 5.44
C VAL A 227 -20.12 -11.90 6.83
N ARG A 228 -21.03 -12.65 7.46
CA ARG A 228 -20.77 -13.27 8.77
C ARG A 228 -19.70 -14.37 8.70
N SER A 229 -19.65 -15.14 7.61
CA SER A 229 -18.59 -16.11 7.40
C SER A 229 -17.23 -15.42 7.27
N ALA A 230 -17.14 -14.32 6.52
CA ALA A 230 -15.95 -13.51 6.38
C ALA A 230 -15.48 -12.93 7.72
N LEU A 231 -16.41 -12.38 8.51
CA LEU A 231 -16.13 -11.92 9.88
C LEU A 231 -15.52 -13.02 10.75
N ASN A 232 -16.16 -14.19 10.79
CA ASN A 232 -15.66 -15.31 11.58
C ASN A 232 -14.26 -15.73 11.13
N SER A 233 -13.99 -15.75 9.82
CA SER A 233 -12.68 -16.07 9.27
C SER A 233 -11.61 -15.03 9.66
N CYS A 234 -11.91 -13.74 9.54
CA CYS A 234 -10.99 -12.66 9.94
C CYS A 234 -10.70 -12.68 11.45
N GLN A 235 -11.72 -12.87 12.28
CA GLN A 235 -11.56 -12.98 13.73
C GLN A 235 -10.77 -14.22 14.13
N ALA A 236 -11.05 -15.37 13.53
CA ALA A 236 -10.33 -16.62 13.80
C ALA A 236 -8.85 -16.55 13.36
N ALA A 237 -8.54 -15.75 12.34
CA ALA A 237 -7.17 -15.47 11.93
C ALA A 237 -6.43 -14.50 12.87
N GLY A 238 -7.13 -13.86 13.82
CA GLY A 238 -6.53 -12.90 14.74
C GLY A 238 -6.29 -11.52 14.15
N VAL A 239 -7.08 -11.11 13.13
CA VAL A 239 -7.00 -9.77 12.56
C VAL A 239 -7.35 -8.73 13.62
N GLU A 240 -6.50 -7.70 13.76
CA GLU A 240 -6.73 -6.62 14.72
C GLU A 240 -7.99 -5.81 14.39
N GLU A 241 -8.63 -5.25 15.42
CA GLU A 241 -9.89 -4.50 15.29
C GLU A 241 -9.80 -3.38 14.24
N ALA A 242 -8.66 -2.67 14.19
CA ALA A 242 -8.42 -1.60 13.24
C ALA A 242 -8.40 -2.05 11.77
N LEU A 243 -8.13 -3.33 11.50
CA LEU A 243 -8.10 -3.91 10.14
C LEU A 243 -9.30 -4.82 9.85
N LEU A 244 -10.18 -5.03 10.84
CA LEU A 244 -11.26 -6.00 10.72
C LEU A 244 -12.27 -5.62 9.64
N ASP A 245 -12.64 -4.33 9.55
CA ASP A 245 -13.57 -3.81 8.53
C ASP A 245 -13.08 -4.14 7.11
N GLY A 246 -11.82 -3.80 6.83
CA GLY A 246 -11.16 -4.08 5.54
C GLY A 246 -11.03 -5.57 5.25
N CYS A 247 -10.64 -6.39 6.23
CA CYS A 247 -10.56 -7.84 6.05
C CYS A 247 -11.92 -8.45 5.71
N VAL A 248 -12.98 -8.05 6.42
CA VAL A 248 -14.33 -8.56 6.15
C VAL A 248 -14.80 -8.13 4.77
N PHE A 249 -14.56 -6.87 4.41
CA PHE A 249 -14.85 -6.37 3.06
C PHE A 249 -14.12 -7.21 2.01
N ASP A 250 -12.79 -7.36 2.10
CA ASP A 250 -12.00 -8.07 1.10
C ASP A 250 -12.42 -9.53 0.96
N VAL A 251 -12.58 -10.26 2.07
CA VAL A 251 -12.98 -11.69 2.04
C VAL A 251 -14.40 -11.84 1.51
N ALA A 252 -15.35 -11.00 1.95
CA ALA A 252 -16.74 -11.09 1.49
C ALA A 252 -16.90 -10.64 0.02
N ALA A 253 -16.16 -9.60 -0.39
CA ALA A 253 -16.19 -9.05 -1.73
C ALA A 253 -15.54 -9.95 -2.76
N THR A 254 -14.46 -10.62 -2.36
CA THR A 254 -13.66 -11.42 -3.28
C THR A 254 -14.00 -12.92 -3.24
N GLY A 255 -14.49 -13.40 -2.11
CA GLY A 255 -14.62 -14.82 -1.80
C GLY A 255 -13.28 -15.52 -1.52
N ASP A 256 -12.18 -14.77 -1.38
CA ASP A 256 -10.83 -15.28 -1.20
C ASP A 256 -10.39 -15.13 0.26
N SER A 257 -10.15 -16.25 0.94
CA SER A 257 -9.70 -16.25 2.34
C SER A 257 -8.24 -15.84 2.49
N GLY A 258 -7.45 -15.78 1.40
CA GLY A 258 -6.07 -15.32 1.44
C GLY A 258 -5.91 -13.88 1.97
N PHE A 259 -6.97 -13.06 1.88
CA PHE A 259 -6.99 -11.71 2.44
C PHE A 259 -6.92 -11.67 3.97
N THR A 260 -7.27 -12.75 4.68
CA THR A 260 -7.06 -12.80 6.14
C THR A 260 -5.58 -12.75 6.49
N ASN A 261 -4.74 -13.48 5.74
CA ASN A 261 -3.29 -13.47 5.94
C ASN A 261 -2.67 -12.12 5.59
N ALA A 262 -3.18 -11.45 4.55
CA ALA A 262 -2.72 -10.10 4.19
C ALA A 262 -2.98 -9.11 5.35
N ALA A 263 -4.17 -9.16 5.95
CA ALA A 263 -4.53 -8.31 7.08
C ALA A 263 -3.68 -8.61 8.34
N VAL A 264 -3.46 -9.88 8.68
CA VAL A 264 -2.61 -10.26 9.83
C VAL A 264 -1.16 -9.80 9.63
N ASN A 265 -0.61 -10.00 8.44
CA ASN A 265 0.79 -9.68 8.15
C ASN A 265 1.07 -8.18 8.08
N ALA A 266 0.06 -7.35 7.80
CA ALA A 266 0.19 -5.89 7.84
C ALA A 266 0.64 -5.38 9.22
N VAL A 267 0.20 -6.03 10.30
CA VAL A 267 0.55 -5.64 11.67
C VAL A 267 1.76 -6.39 12.21
N ALA A 268 1.84 -7.71 11.97
CA ALA A 268 2.94 -8.54 12.48
C ALA A 268 4.31 -8.00 12.04
N ASN A 269 4.44 -7.56 10.78
CA ASN A 269 5.68 -6.99 10.29
C ASN A 269 6.04 -5.65 10.95
N ALA A 270 5.05 -4.84 11.33
CA ALA A 270 5.26 -3.57 12.03
C ALA A 270 5.70 -3.78 13.49
N ILE A 271 5.12 -4.78 14.18
CA ILE A 271 5.43 -5.10 15.58
C ILE A 271 6.81 -5.75 15.72
N THR A 272 7.12 -6.78 14.92
CA THR A 272 8.42 -7.47 14.97
C THR A 272 9.57 -6.49 14.74
N ARG A 273 9.37 -5.48 13.90
CA ARG A 273 10.38 -4.44 13.68
C ARG A 273 10.49 -3.43 14.81
N ARG A 274 9.38 -2.94 15.36
CA ARG A 274 9.45 -2.07 16.55
C ARG A 274 10.24 -2.72 17.69
N LEU A 275 10.13 -4.04 17.84
CA LEU A 275 10.91 -4.80 18.81
C LEU A 275 12.39 -4.91 18.40
N GLY A 276 12.68 -5.18 17.12
CA GLY A 276 14.05 -5.19 16.59
C GLY A 276 14.75 -3.84 16.69
N ASP A 277 14.10 -2.76 16.28
CA ASP A 277 14.61 -1.38 16.31
C ASP A 277 14.90 -0.95 17.76
N ARG A 278 13.98 -1.22 18.69
CA ARG A 278 14.21 -1.00 20.13
C ARG A 278 15.44 -1.77 20.64
N LEU A 279 15.60 -3.02 20.24
CA LEU A 279 16.73 -3.84 20.64
C LEU A 279 18.06 -3.29 20.08
N VAL A 280 18.05 -2.82 18.82
CA VAL A 280 19.21 -2.20 18.16
C VAL A 280 19.57 -0.87 18.82
N ASP A 281 18.57 -0.04 19.14
CA ASP A 281 18.77 1.23 19.84
C ASP A 281 19.32 1.01 21.26
N GLU A 282 18.75 0.05 22.01
CA GLU A 282 19.27 -0.34 23.34
C GLU A 282 20.73 -0.85 23.26
N ILE A 283 21.08 -1.63 22.24
CA ILE A 283 22.45 -2.10 22.02
C ILE A 283 23.37 -0.94 21.64
N ARG A 284 22.93 -0.01 20.77
CA ARG A 284 23.71 1.17 20.35
C ARG A 284 23.98 2.11 21.54
N ASP A 285 22.99 2.33 22.40
CA ASP A 285 23.14 3.16 23.59
C ASP A 285 24.01 2.49 24.67
N ALA A 286 24.03 1.15 24.71
CA ALA A 286 24.85 0.38 25.64
C ALA A 286 26.32 0.23 25.20
N ILE A 287 26.65 0.48 23.92
CA ILE A 287 28.02 0.43 23.41
C ILE A 287 28.58 1.86 23.37
N PRO A 288 29.51 2.25 24.26
CA PRO A 288 30.16 3.55 24.19
C PRO A 288 31.07 3.58 22.95
N ILE A 289 30.60 4.17 21.85
CA ILE A 289 31.42 4.43 20.67
C ILE A 289 32.45 5.51 21.09
N PRO A 290 33.75 5.21 21.14
CA PRO A 290 34.75 6.23 21.42
C PRO A 290 34.70 7.24 20.28
N ARG A 291 34.44 8.52 20.59
CA ARG A 291 34.63 9.60 19.63
C ARG A 291 36.13 9.68 19.32
N PHE A 292 36.54 9.13 18.19
CA PHE A 292 37.90 9.37 17.70
C PHE A 292 37.99 10.83 17.24
N PRO A 293 39.00 11.58 17.72
CA PRO A 293 39.20 12.96 17.30
C PRO A 293 39.95 12.95 15.97
N PHE A 294 39.26 13.16 14.86
CA PHE A 294 39.83 13.70 13.62
C PHE A 294 38.82 14.63 12.97
#